data_AF-A0A6P7G2X6-F1
#
_entry.id   AF-A0A6P7G2X6-F1
#
_cell.length_a   1.000
_cell.length_b   1.000
_cell.length_c   1.000
_cell.angle_alpha   90.00
_cell.angle_beta   90.00
_cell.angle_gamma   90.00
#
_symmetry.space_group_name_H-M   'P 1'
#
loop_
_entity.id
_entity.type
_entity.pdbx_description
1 polymer ?
#
loop_
_entity_poly.entity_id
_entity_poly.type
_entity_poly.pdbx_seq_one_letter_code
_entity_poly.pdbx_strand_id
1 'polypeptide(L)'
;MNATIRPNFITHKIAMYYQFFELIIICNTAKMLRKRYNFLSKMIRSILKSPIYIVSKSEDKSKEDKLKKVFSLYQDLYVMSDEFNVIFGWKIFLILICTVFSLLNHANRALLVSRQKQDEHHVTYKYIMNGLVYPILYVVTTVALVMSCDSIEKSGDNVITTCHRKLINLDKSPLRHDLQVMAKYMDKLRPTFTAAGFFQINQLILATIFTSITTYLIIIIQFQ
;
A
#
# COMPACT_ATOMS: atom_id res chain seq x y z
N MET A 1 -27.65 36.25 13.80
CA MET A 1 -26.35 35.97 14.44
C MET A 1 -25.42 35.48 13.35
N ASN A 2 -24.58 36.37 12.81
CA ASN A 2 -23.77 36.10 11.62
C ASN A 2 -22.69 35.08 11.94
N ALA A 3 -22.85 33.86 11.44
CA ALA A 3 -21.82 32.84 11.48
C ALA A 3 -20.69 33.27 10.54
N THR A 4 -19.73 34.05 11.05
CA THR A 4 -18.44 34.26 10.39
C THR A 4 -17.76 32.90 10.30
N ILE A 5 -17.91 32.23 9.15
CA ILE A 5 -17.21 30.99 8.84
C ILE A 5 -15.72 31.31 8.96
N ARG A 6 -15.06 30.78 10.00
CA ARG A 6 -13.63 31.01 10.18
C ARG A 6 -12.89 30.50 8.93
N PRO A 7 -12.04 31.29 8.28
CA PRO A 7 -11.34 30.88 7.06
C PRO A 7 -10.60 29.54 7.21
N ASN A 8 -10.10 29.26 8.41
CA ASN A 8 -9.45 27.99 8.79
C ASN A 8 -10.34 26.75 8.63
N PHE A 9 -11.67 26.89 8.73
CA PHE A 9 -12.60 25.78 8.53
C PHE A 9 -12.75 25.42 7.06
N ILE A 10 -12.83 26.43 6.19
CA ILE A 10 -12.93 26.24 4.74
C ILE A 10 -11.63 25.64 4.20
N THR A 11 -10.48 26.17 4.60
CA THR A 11 -9.17 25.67 4.14
C THR A 11 -8.94 24.22 4.56
N HIS A 12 -9.32 23.85 5.80
CA HIS A 12 -9.25 22.46 6.26
C HIS A 12 -10.13 21.51 5.43
N LYS A 13 -11.35 21.94 5.05
CA LYS A 13 -12.24 21.17 4.19
C LYS A 13 -11.67 20.95 2.80
N ILE A 14 -11.14 22.01 2.19
CA ILE A 14 -10.49 21.95 0.87
C ILE A 14 -9.30 20.98 0.91
N ALA A 15 -8.45 21.08 1.94
CA ALA A 15 -7.31 20.18 2.13
C ALA A 15 -7.75 18.71 2.23
N MET A 16 -8.82 18.41 2.96
CA MET A 16 -9.37 17.06 3.05
C MET A 16 -9.87 16.52 1.71
N TYR A 17 -10.59 17.33 0.93
CA TYR A 17 -11.03 16.91 -0.40
C TYR A 17 -9.84 16.62 -1.31
N TYR A 18 -8.83 17.50 -1.32
CA TYR A 18 -7.62 17.29 -2.09
C TYR A 18 -6.90 15.99 -1.71
N GLN A 19 -6.71 15.75 -0.41
CA GLN A 19 -6.11 14.51 0.10
C GLN A 19 -6.92 13.26 -0.30
N PHE A 20 -8.25 13.35 -0.29
CA PHE A 20 -9.12 12.26 -0.72
C PHE A 20 -8.96 11.96 -2.23
N PHE A 21 -8.88 12.98 -3.07
CA PHE A 21 -8.62 12.80 -4.50
C PHE A 21 -7.23 12.22 -4.77
N GLU A 22 -6.19 12.71 -4.08
CA GLU A 22 -4.84 12.15 -4.17
C GLU A 22 -4.83 10.66 -3.79
N LEU A 23 -5.50 10.30 -2.70
CA LEU A 23 -5.64 8.91 -2.28
C LEU A 23 -6.31 8.04 -3.35
N ILE A 24 -7.40 8.51 -3.95
CA ILE A 24 -8.09 7.78 -5.01
C ILE A 24 -7.13 7.51 -6.16
N ILE A 25 -6.34 8.50 -6.58
CA ILE A 25 -5.35 8.35 -7.64
C ILE A 25 -4.30 7.31 -7.25
N ILE A 26 -3.72 7.44 -6.05
CA ILE A 26 -2.69 6.52 -5.54
C ILE A 26 -3.22 5.08 -5.50
N CYS A 27 -4.39 4.86 -4.91
CA CYS A 27 -5.01 3.54 -4.78
C CYS A 27 -5.38 2.94 -6.14
N ASN A 28 -5.84 3.74 -7.11
CA ASN A 28 -6.14 3.24 -8.46
C ASN A 28 -4.87 2.85 -9.22
N THR A 29 -3.82 3.67 -9.13
CA THR A 29 -2.51 3.34 -9.72
C THR A 29 -1.95 2.08 -9.08
N ALA A 30 -1.97 1.98 -7.75
CA ALA A 30 -1.59 0.79 -7.02
C ALA A 30 -2.34 -0.46 -7.48
N LYS A 31 -3.67 -0.36 -7.62
CA LYS A 31 -4.53 -1.45 -8.12
C LYS A 31 -4.19 -1.84 -9.56
N MET A 32 -3.82 -0.89 -10.41
CA MET A 32 -3.36 -1.16 -11.78
C MET A 32 -2.06 -1.96 -11.79
N LEU A 33 -1.03 -1.53 -11.04
CA LEU A 33 0.24 -2.25 -10.92
C LEU A 33 0.01 -3.67 -10.37
N ARG A 34 -0.79 -3.79 -9.30
CA ARG A 34 -1.15 -5.09 -8.72
C ARG A 34 -1.76 -6.04 -9.77
N LYS A 35 -2.70 -5.56 -10.59
CA LYS A 35 -3.31 -6.39 -11.65
C LYS A 35 -2.27 -6.85 -12.67
N ARG A 36 -1.30 -6.00 -13.02
CA ARG A 36 -0.23 -6.34 -13.96
C ARG A 36 0.74 -7.39 -13.41
N TYR A 37 1.16 -7.29 -12.16
CA TYR A 37 1.96 -8.35 -11.50
C TYR A 37 1.20 -9.69 -11.47
N ASN A 38 -0.09 -9.66 -11.11
CA ASN A 38 -0.92 -10.87 -11.11
C ASN A 38 -1.10 -11.47 -12.51
N PHE A 39 -1.21 -10.63 -13.54
CA PHE A 39 -1.22 -11.08 -14.93
C PHE A 39 0.08 -11.78 -15.31
N LEU A 40 1.23 -11.25 -14.87
CA LEU A 40 2.54 -11.87 -15.10
C LEU A 40 2.65 -13.27 -14.47
N SER A 41 2.21 -13.41 -13.21
CA SER A 41 2.14 -14.73 -12.55
C SER A 41 1.28 -15.72 -13.33
N LYS A 42 0.14 -15.28 -13.89
CA LYS A 42 -0.72 -16.12 -14.74
C LYS A 42 -0.03 -16.51 -16.05
N MET A 43 0.70 -15.58 -16.68
CA MET A 43 1.47 -15.88 -17.90
C MET A 43 2.52 -16.95 -17.66
N ILE A 44 3.32 -16.83 -16.59
CA ILE A 44 4.34 -17.83 -16.23
C ILE A 44 3.70 -19.21 -16.03
N ARG A 45 2.58 -19.27 -15.29
CA ARG A 45 1.85 -20.53 -15.09
C ARG A 45 1.35 -21.12 -16.41
N SER A 46 0.92 -20.29 -17.36
CA SER A 46 0.44 -20.74 -18.66
C SER A 46 1.55 -21.22 -19.60
N ILE A 47 2.72 -20.57 -19.58
CA ILE A 47 3.88 -20.97 -20.38
C ILE A 47 4.42 -22.31 -19.89
N LEU A 48 4.39 -22.53 -18.57
CA LEU A 48 4.95 -23.70 -17.89
C LEU A 48 3.88 -24.74 -17.49
N LYS A 49 2.77 -24.83 -18.25
CA LYS A 49 1.64 -25.74 -17.96
C LYS A 49 1.78 -27.12 -18.62
N SER A 50 2.49 -27.23 -19.74
CA SER A 50 2.59 -28.48 -20.51
C SER A 50 3.62 -29.43 -19.90
N PRO A 51 3.33 -30.75 -19.74
CA PRO A 51 4.32 -31.73 -19.33
C PRO A 51 5.43 -31.81 -20.39
N ILE A 52 6.66 -31.55 -19.97
CA ILE A 52 7.87 -31.46 -20.80
C ILE A 52 8.42 -32.87 -21.04
N TYR A 53 7.57 -33.81 -21.43
CA TYR A 53 8.01 -35.19 -21.65
C TYR A 53 8.38 -35.48 -23.11
N ILE A 54 7.87 -34.71 -24.08
CA ILE A 54 8.27 -34.80 -25.49
C ILE A 54 8.06 -33.42 -26.13
N VAL A 55 9.02 -32.51 -25.98
CA VAL A 55 8.93 -31.16 -26.56
C VAL A 55 9.94 -31.06 -27.70
N SER A 56 9.46 -30.77 -28.90
CA SER A 56 10.29 -30.48 -30.06
C SER A 56 11.21 -29.29 -29.79
N LYS A 57 12.45 -29.31 -30.31
CA LYS A 57 13.44 -28.22 -30.16
C LYS A 57 12.89 -26.85 -30.59
N SER A 58 11.88 -26.80 -31.47
CA SER A 58 11.18 -25.57 -31.87
C SER A 58 10.22 -25.01 -30.81
N GLU A 59 9.57 -25.88 -30.03
CA GLU A 59 8.65 -25.47 -28.97
C GLU A 59 9.39 -24.94 -27.74
N ASP A 60 10.56 -25.49 -27.41
CA ASP A 60 11.40 -24.99 -26.32
C ASP A 60 11.91 -23.59 -26.62
N LYS A 61 12.35 -23.32 -27.86
CA LYS A 61 12.75 -21.97 -28.29
C LYS A 61 11.59 -20.97 -28.20
N SER A 62 10.37 -21.39 -28.59
CA SER A 62 9.18 -20.53 -28.44
C SER A 62 8.83 -20.22 -26.99
N LYS A 63 9.02 -21.18 -26.07
CA LYS A 63 8.82 -20.96 -24.62
C LYS A 63 9.88 -20.03 -24.04
N GLU A 64 11.13 -20.19 -24.45
CA GLU A 64 12.24 -19.33 -24.07
C GLU A 64 11.98 -17.87 -24.47
N ASP A 65 11.56 -17.62 -25.71
CA ASP A 65 11.23 -16.27 -26.20
C ASP A 65 10.06 -15.65 -25.41
N LYS A 66 9.03 -16.44 -25.10
CA LYS A 66 7.91 -15.99 -24.25
C LYS A 66 8.37 -15.67 -22.83
N LEU A 67 9.31 -16.44 -22.29
CA LEU A 67 9.85 -16.23 -20.95
C LEU A 67 10.72 -14.95 -20.90
N LYS A 68 11.55 -14.70 -21.92
CA LYS A 68 12.28 -13.44 -22.08
C LYS A 68 11.34 -12.24 -22.14
N LYS A 69 10.23 -12.36 -22.87
CA LYS A 69 9.19 -11.32 -22.91
C LYS A 69 8.56 -11.07 -21.54
N VAL A 70 8.27 -12.13 -20.78
CA VAL A 70 7.77 -12.01 -19.40
C VAL A 70 8.79 -11.30 -18.50
N PHE A 71 10.07 -11.62 -18.66
CA PHE A 71 11.14 -11.00 -17.88
C PHE A 71 11.26 -9.50 -18.18
N SER A 72 11.25 -9.10 -19.46
CA SER A 72 11.22 -7.69 -19.85
C SER A 72 10.01 -6.95 -19.25
N LEU A 73 8.82 -7.54 -19.32
CA LEU A 73 7.62 -6.96 -18.70
C LEU A 73 7.73 -6.84 -17.17
N TYR A 74 8.45 -7.76 -16.51
CA TYR A 74 8.71 -7.67 -15.08
C TYR A 74 9.62 -6.49 -14.75
N GLN A 75 10.67 -6.28 -15.56
CA GLN A 75 11.58 -5.15 -15.41
C GLN A 75 10.84 -3.82 -15.59
N ASP A 76 9.97 -3.71 -16.60
CA ASP A 76 9.14 -2.52 -16.82
C ASP A 76 8.21 -2.27 -15.62
N LEU A 77 7.63 -3.34 -15.05
CA LEU A 77 6.80 -3.23 -13.85
C LEU A 77 7.58 -2.82 -12.61
N TYR A 78 8.84 -3.23 -12.49
CA TYR A 78 9.71 -2.78 -11.42
C TYR A 78 10.02 -1.28 -11.56
N VAL A 79 10.39 -0.82 -12.77
CA VAL A 79 10.62 0.61 -13.04
C VAL A 79 9.36 1.43 -12.73
N MET A 80 8.18 0.98 -13.16
CA MET A 80 6.91 1.64 -12.82
C MET A 80 6.65 1.68 -11.29
N SER A 81 7.03 0.64 -10.55
CA SER A 81 6.94 0.64 -9.09
C SER A 81 7.90 1.65 -8.46
N ASP A 82 9.09 1.84 -9.03
CA ASP A 82 10.07 2.83 -8.57
C ASP A 82 9.59 4.26 -8.86
N GLU A 83 9.09 4.52 -10.07
CA GLU A 83 8.46 5.80 -10.43
C GLU A 83 7.28 6.14 -9.53
N PHE A 84 6.49 5.13 -9.13
CA PHE A 84 5.41 5.32 -8.15
C PHE A 84 5.95 5.88 -6.83
N ASN A 85 7.08 5.38 -6.33
CA ASN A 85 7.69 5.89 -5.10
C ASN A 85 8.19 7.32 -5.28
N VAL A 86 8.77 7.66 -6.44
CA VAL A 86 9.23 9.02 -6.74
C VAL A 86 8.05 10.00 -6.75
N ILE A 87 6.94 9.63 -7.41
CA ILE A 87 5.77 10.50 -7.59
C ILE A 87 4.98 10.63 -6.28
N PHE A 88 4.71 9.50 -5.61
CA PHE A 88 3.79 9.45 -4.48
C PHE A 88 4.46 9.33 -3.12
N GLY A 89 5.76 9.03 -3.03
CA GLY A 89 6.43 8.76 -1.76
C GLY A 89 6.29 9.90 -0.74
N TRP A 90 6.52 11.14 -1.17
CA TRP A 90 6.30 12.33 -0.32
C TRP A 90 4.83 12.54 0.05
N LYS A 91 3.92 12.29 -0.89
CA LYS A 91 2.48 12.41 -0.66
C LYS A 91 2.01 11.39 0.37
N ILE A 92 2.46 10.15 0.26
CA ILE A 92 2.16 9.09 1.22
C ILE A 92 2.72 9.44 2.60
N PHE A 93 3.97 9.92 2.66
CA PHE A 93 4.57 10.37 3.91
C PHE A 93 3.73 11.46 4.61
N LEU A 94 3.33 12.49 3.86
CA LEU A 94 2.48 13.57 4.39
C LEU A 94 1.10 13.08 4.81
N ILE A 95 0.48 12.17 4.04
CA ILE A 95 -0.81 11.56 4.40
C ILE A 95 -0.70 10.82 5.74
N LEU A 96 0.36 10.03 5.95
CA LEU A 96 0.57 9.29 7.19
C LEU A 96 0.75 10.23 8.39
N ILE A 97 1.55 11.30 8.22
CA ILE A 97 1.73 12.33 9.25
C ILE A 97 0.39 13.02 9.57
N CYS A 98 -0.36 13.44 8.56
CA CYS A 98 -1.67 14.06 8.74
C CYS A 98 -2.63 13.15 9.49
N THR A 99 -2.63 11.85 9.20
CA THR A 99 -3.45 10.86 9.92
C THR A 99 -3.05 10.78 11.39
N VAL A 100 -1.76 10.71 11.71
CA VAL A 100 -1.27 10.67 13.10
C VAL A 100 -1.71 11.94 13.84
N PHE A 101 -1.41 13.13 13.29
CA PHE A 101 -1.81 14.40 13.93
C PHE A 101 -3.32 14.52 14.08
N SER A 102 -4.10 14.09 13.08
CA SER A 102 -5.55 14.07 13.15
C SER A 102 -6.03 13.20 14.31
N LEU A 103 -5.49 11.98 14.44
CA LEU A 103 -5.86 11.07 15.52
C LEU A 103 -5.50 11.62 16.90
N LEU A 104 -4.29 12.16 17.05
CA LEU A 104 -3.84 12.75 18.32
C LEU A 104 -4.69 13.97 18.72
N ASN A 105 -5.01 14.85 17.77
CA ASN A 105 -5.83 16.04 18.03
C ASN A 105 -7.26 15.67 18.42
N HIS A 106 -7.88 14.71 17.71
CA HIS A 106 -9.24 14.24 18.05
C HIS A 106 -9.26 13.52 19.39
N ALA A 107 -8.27 12.69 19.69
CA ALA A 107 -8.18 11.98 20.96
C ALA A 107 -7.93 12.94 22.14
N ASN A 108 -7.03 13.92 21.99
CA ASN A 108 -6.80 14.96 22.99
C ASN A 108 -8.08 15.78 23.25
N ARG A 109 -8.81 16.17 22.19
CA ARG A 109 -10.10 16.85 22.34
C ARG A 109 -11.15 15.99 23.04
N ALA A 110 -11.23 14.70 22.70
CA ALA A 110 -12.14 13.78 23.35
C ALA A 110 -11.88 13.68 24.86
N LEU A 111 -10.60 13.62 25.27
CA LEU A 111 -10.19 13.64 26.68
C LEU A 111 -10.53 14.96 27.39
N LEU A 112 -10.35 16.10 26.73
CA LEU A 112 -10.74 17.40 27.29
C LEU A 112 -12.26 17.51 27.51
N VAL A 113 -13.05 17.03 26.54
CA VAL A 113 -14.51 17.03 26.63
C VAL A 113 -15.01 16.08 27.70
N SER A 114 -14.41 14.88 27.84
CA SER A 114 -14.80 13.92 28.88
C SER A 114 -14.55 14.44 30.31
N ARG A 115 -13.73 15.48 30.46
CA ARG A 115 -13.44 16.14 31.74
C ARG A 115 -14.41 17.27 32.08
N GLN A 116 -15.11 17.86 31.10
CA GLN A 116 -16.08 18.92 31.38
C GLN A 116 -17.32 18.35 32.11
N LYS A 117 -17.71 18.99 33.23
CA LYS A 117 -18.83 18.58 34.08
C LYS A 117 -20.16 18.58 33.34
N GLN A 118 -21.06 17.76 33.88
CA GLN A 118 -22.25 17.10 33.34
C GLN A 118 -23.43 17.97 32.84
N ASP A 119 -23.31 19.30 32.78
CA ASP A 119 -24.49 20.18 32.65
C ASP A 119 -24.94 20.50 31.20
N GLU A 120 -24.26 20.02 30.16
CA GLU A 120 -24.65 20.26 28.75
C GLU A 120 -24.67 18.98 27.89
N HIS A 121 -25.25 17.89 28.39
CA HIS A 121 -25.26 16.56 27.75
C HIS A 121 -25.67 16.53 26.26
N HIS A 122 -26.59 17.40 25.82
CA HIS A 122 -27.04 17.44 24.42
C HIS A 122 -26.05 18.10 23.45
N VAL A 123 -25.29 19.11 23.91
CA VAL A 123 -24.28 19.78 23.11
C VAL A 123 -23.07 18.84 22.98
N THR A 124 -22.65 18.23 24.08
CA THR A 124 -21.53 17.28 24.17
C THR A 124 -21.68 16.09 23.22
N TYR A 125 -22.86 15.46 23.13
CA TYR A 125 -23.08 14.32 22.23
C TYR A 125 -22.96 14.69 20.74
N LYS A 126 -23.49 15.84 20.32
CA LYS A 126 -23.43 16.31 18.93
C LYS A 126 -21.99 16.67 18.51
N TYR A 127 -21.21 17.22 19.42
CA TYR A 127 -19.79 17.52 19.20
C TYR A 127 -18.93 16.25 19.12
N ILE A 128 -19.19 15.26 19.98
CA ILE A 128 -18.49 13.97 19.95
C ILE A 128 -18.84 13.20 18.66
N MET A 129 -20.12 13.08 18.31
CA MET A 129 -20.54 12.35 17.11
C MET A 129 -20.04 12.99 15.80
N ASN A 130 -20.08 14.32 15.68
CA ASN A 130 -19.51 15.01 14.51
C ASN A 130 -17.96 15.00 14.53
N GLY A 131 -17.35 14.86 15.71
CA GLY A 131 -15.90 14.79 15.90
C GLY A 131 -15.27 13.45 15.53
N LEU A 132 -16.03 12.35 15.52
CA LEU A 132 -15.50 11.01 15.24
C LEU A 132 -15.49 10.66 13.74
N VAL A 133 -16.30 11.31 12.92
CA VAL A 133 -16.40 10.99 11.48
C VAL A 133 -15.07 11.24 10.75
N TYR A 134 -14.40 12.36 11.03
CA TYR A 134 -13.13 12.70 10.38
C TYR A 134 -11.99 11.74 10.73
N PRO A 135 -11.66 11.46 12.01
CA PRO A 135 -10.57 10.55 12.34
C PRO A 135 -10.83 9.13 11.80
N ILE A 136 -12.08 8.67 11.80
CA ILE A 136 -12.45 7.39 11.17
C ILE A 136 -12.14 7.43 9.67
N LEU A 137 -12.50 8.50 8.96
CA LEU A 137 -12.19 8.64 7.54
C LEU A 137 -10.67 8.64 7.29
N TYR A 138 -9.88 9.36 8.08
CA TYR A 138 -8.40 9.34 7.99
C TYR A 138 -7.82 7.95 8.22
N VAL A 139 -8.36 7.19 9.18
CA VAL A 139 -7.93 5.80 9.43
C VAL A 139 -8.29 4.91 8.24
N VAL A 140 -9.53 4.93 7.78
CA VAL A 140 -9.99 4.08 6.66
C VAL A 140 -9.17 4.36 5.40
N THR A 141 -8.93 5.63 5.10
CA THR A 141 -8.13 6.04 3.94
C THR A 141 -6.67 5.61 4.06
N THR A 142 -6.07 5.75 5.25
CA THR A 142 -4.70 5.29 5.52
C THR A 142 -4.56 3.77 5.43
N VAL A 143 -5.52 3.03 5.98
CA VAL A 143 -5.56 1.57 5.85
C VAL A 143 -5.68 1.17 4.38
N ALA A 144 -6.59 1.80 3.62
CA ALA A 144 -6.74 1.52 2.19
C ALA A 144 -5.45 1.78 1.41
N LEU A 145 -4.74 2.87 1.72
CA LEU A 145 -3.45 3.22 1.12
C LEU A 145 -2.38 2.15 1.39
N VAL A 146 -2.16 1.85 2.67
CA VAL A 146 -1.12 0.91 3.11
C VAL A 146 -1.40 -0.49 2.55
N MET A 147 -2.64 -0.96 2.65
CA MET A 147 -3.05 -2.26 2.12
C MET A 147 -2.94 -2.32 0.59
N SER A 148 -3.16 -1.20 -0.11
CA SER A 148 -2.96 -1.14 -1.56
C SER A 148 -1.49 -1.34 -1.93
N CYS A 149 -0.57 -0.63 -1.27
CA CYS A 149 0.88 -0.76 -1.51
C CYS A 149 1.38 -2.17 -1.17
N ASP A 150 1.06 -2.66 0.04
CA ASP A 150 1.40 -4.00 0.52
C ASP A 150 0.88 -5.10 -0.43
N SER A 151 -0.30 -4.91 -1.03
CA SER A 151 -0.85 -5.87 -1.99
C SER A 151 -0.10 -5.94 -3.33
N ILE A 152 0.60 -4.86 -3.71
CA ILE A 152 1.47 -4.87 -4.90
C ILE A 152 2.73 -5.66 -4.59
N GLU A 153 3.39 -5.39 -3.46
CA GLU A 153 4.59 -6.12 -3.01
C GLU A 153 4.30 -7.63 -2.97
N LYS A 154 3.23 -8.02 -2.28
CA LYS A 154 2.77 -9.43 -2.23
C LYS A 154 2.49 -10.02 -3.62
N SER A 155 1.99 -9.21 -4.56
CA SER A 155 1.74 -9.66 -5.93
C SER A 155 3.05 -9.85 -6.71
N GLY A 156 4.02 -8.96 -6.55
CA GLY A 156 5.38 -9.09 -7.09
C GLY A 156 6.08 -10.33 -6.55
N ASP A 157 6.01 -10.55 -5.24
CA ASP A 157 6.55 -11.73 -4.55
C ASP A 157 5.93 -13.02 -5.05
N ASN A 158 4.64 -13.02 -5.33
CA ASN A 158 3.95 -14.17 -5.90
C ASN A 158 4.42 -14.49 -7.33
N VAL A 159 4.88 -13.50 -8.12
CA VAL A 159 5.51 -13.76 -9.42
C VAL A 159 6.79 -14.55 -9.22
N ILE A 160 7.68 -14.06 -8.36
CA ILE A 160 8.97 -14.68 -8.03
C ILE A 160 8.76 -16.10 -7.48
N THR A 161 7.88 -16.24 -6.49
CA THR A 161 7.53 -17.52 -5.86
C THR A 161 6.96 -18.51 -6.88
N THR A 162 6.18 -18.02 -7.85
CA THR A 162 5.66 -18.86 -8.94
C THR A 162 6.79 -19.39 -9.83
N CYS A 163 7.81 -18.57 -10.13
CA CYS A 163 9.01 -19.02 -10.87
C CYS A 163 9.76 -20.11 -10.09
N HIS A 164 10.07 -19.87 -8.81
CA HIS A 164 10.79 -20.84 -7.96
C HIS A 164 10.03 -22.16 -7.82
N ARG A 165 8.72 -22.12 -7.59
CA ARG A 165 7.90 -23.34 -7.50
C ARG A 165 7.89 -24.13 -8.81
N LYS A 166 7.95 -23.44 -9.96
CA LYS A 166 8.00 -24.12 -11.26
C LYS A 166 9.38 -24.71 -11.54
N LEU A 167 10.46 -24.13 -11.01
CA LEU A 167 11.81 -24.63 -11.16
C LEU A 167 11.98 -26.07 -10.64
N ILE A 168 11.30 -26.43 -9.55
CA ILE A 168 11.30 -27.78 -8.96
C ILE A 168 10.82 -28.84 -9.98
N ASN A 169 9.87 -28.48 -10.84
CA ASN A 169 9.28 -29.40 -11.81
C ASN A 169 10.05 -29.45 -13.14
N LEU A 170 11.16 -28.73 -13.27
CA LEU A 170 11.94 -28.58 -14.50
C LEU A 170 13.27 -29.32 -14.49
N ASP A 171 13.46 -30.31 -13.61
CA ASP A 171 14.77 -30.90 -13.29
C ASP A 171 15.63 -31.32 -14.50
N LYS A 172 15.02 -31.70 -15.63
CA LYS A 172 15.69 -32.13 -16.87
C LYS A 172 15.49 -31.19 -18.09
N SER A 173 14.81 -30.05 -17.91
CA SER A 173 14.52 -29.14 -19.03
C SER A 173 15.66 -28.15 -19.26
N PRO A 174 16.04 -27.85 -20.52
CA PRO A 174 16.99 -26.77 -20.82
C PRO A 174 16.50 -25.41 -20.32
N LEU A 175 15.18 -25.20 -20.20
CA LEU A 175 14.55 -23.98 -19.67
C LEU A 175 14.80 -23.76 -18.17
N ARG A 176 15.29 -24.77 -17.45
CA ARG A 176 15.57 -24.67 -16.02
C ARG A 176 16.61 -23.58 -15.74
N HIS A 177 17.69 -23.56 -16.51
CA HIS A 177 18.77 -22.61 -16.30
C HIS A 177 18.28 -21.17 -16.48
N ASP A 178 17.59 -20.90 -17.59
CA ASP A 178 17.05 -19.57 -17.89
C ASP A 178 16.04 -19.10 -16.84
N LEU A 179 15.11 -19.98 -16.44
CA LEU A 179 14.15 -19.65 -15.40
C LEU A 179 14.82 -19.40 -14.04
N GLN A 180 15.87 -20.16 -13.70
CA GLN A 180 16.63 -19.97 -12.46
C GLN A 180 17.36 -18.62 -12.45
N VAL A 181 18.00 -18.26 -13.58
CA VAL A 181 18.66 -16.97 -13.74
C VAL A 181 17.65 -15.85 -13.61
N MET A 182 16.53 -15.93 -14.33
CA MET A 182 15.45 -14.93 -14.25
C MET A 182 14.88 -14.80 -12.84
N ALA A 183 14.60 -15.92 -12.15
CA ALA A 183 14.07 -15.88 -10.79
C ALA A 183 15.04 -15.18 -9.82
N LYS A 184 16.35 -15.45 -9.92
CA LYS A 184 17.38 -14.75 -9.13
C LYS A 184 17.45 -13.26 -9.43
N TYR A 185 17.29 -12.86 -10.70
CA TYR A 185 17.22 -11.44 -11.06
C TYR A 185 15.95 -10.77 -10.54
N MET A 186 14.79 -11.43 -10.67
CA MET A 186 13.52 -10.92 -10.14
C MET A 186 13.54 -10.79 -8.61
N ASP A 187 14.24 -11.69 -7.89
CA ASP A 187 14.45 -11.55 -6.43
C ASP A 187 15.17 -10.25 -6.06
N LYS A 188 16.13 -9.82 -6.86
CA LYS A 188 16.84 -8.53 -6.66
C LYS A 188 15.98 -7.32 -7.04
N LEU A 189 15.07 -7.49 -7.98
CA LEU A 189 14.16 -6.44 -8.49
C LEU A 189 12.79 -6.53 -7.82
N ARG A 190 12.76 -6.87 -6.52
CA ARG A 190 11.51 -6.98 -5.78
C ARG A 190 10.87 -5.60 -5.62
N PRO A 191 9.60 -5.42 -6.01
CA PRO A 191 8.93 -4.14 -5.84
C PRO A 191 8.81 -3.82 -4.35
N THR A 192 9.32 -2.67 -3.95
CA THR A 192 9.30 -2.17 -2.58
C THR A 192 8.72 -0.77 -2.59
N PHE A 193 7.68 -0.52 -1.80
CA PHE A 193 7.03 0.78 -1.74
C PHE A 193 7.53 1.54 -0.52
N THR A 194 7.93 2.80 -0.69
CA THR A 194 8.49 3.59 0.41
C THR A 194 7.86 4.97 0.52
N ALA A 195 7.76 5.47 1.74
CA ALA A 195 7.33 6.82 2.02
C ALA A 195 8.56 7.74 1.92
N ALA A 196 8.79 8.31 0.73
CA ALA A 196 9.91 9.22 0.42
C ALA A 196 11.30 8.66 0.80
N GLY A 197 11.47 7.34 0.74
CA GLY A 197 12.72 6.66 1.14
C GLY A 197 12.95 6.55 2.65
N PHE A 198 12.09 7.10 3.51
CA PHE A 198 12.26 7.00 4.97
C PHE A 198 11.98 5.60 5.50
N PHE A 199 10.87 4.99 5.07
CA PHE A 199 10.45 3.67 5.53
C PHE A 199 9.56 2.96 4.49
N GLN A 200 9.53 1.63 4.56
CA GLN A 200 8.74 0.79 3.67
C GLN A 200 7.26 0.77 4.04
N ILE A 201 6.39 0.98 3.07
CA ILE A 201 4.92 1.02 3.21
C ILE A 201 4.35 -0.39 3.20
N ASN A 202 4.28 -1.01 4.38
CA ASN A 202 3.67 -2.32 4.57
C ASN A 202 2.67 -2.31 5.74
N GLN A 203 1.94 -3.41 5.92
CA GLN A 203 0.93 -3.55 6.97
C GLN A 203 1.47 -3.32 8.40
N LEU A 204 2.78 -3.45 8.64
CA LEU A 204 3.39 -3.24 9.96
C LEU A 204 3.31 -1.78 10.40
N ILE A 205 3.37 -0.81 9.47
CA ILE A 205 3.22 0.61 9.81
C ILE A 205 1.90 0.88 10.53
N LEU A 206 0.81 0.20 10.16
CA LEU A 206 -0.48 0.40 10.80
C LEU A 206 -0.41 0.02 12.28
N ALA A 207 0.29 -1.08 12.60
CA ALA A 207 0.56 -1.47 13.97
C ALA A 207 1.43 -0.41 14.68
N THR A 208 2.51 0.06 14.04
CA THR A 208 3.38 1.10 14.60
C THR A 208 2.62 2.40 14.90
N ILE A 209 1.75 2.86 14.00
CA ILE A 209 0.90 4.04 14.21
C ILE A 209 -0.03 3.81 15.40
N PHE A 210 -0.70 2.66 15.44
CA PHE A 210 -1.62 2.32 16.53
C PHE A 210 -0.92 2.28 17.89
N THR A 211 0.25 1.64 17.97
CA THR A 211 1.05 1.58 19.20
C THR A 211 1.51 2.97 19.62
N SER A 212 2.00 3.80 18.68
CA SER A 212 2.46 5.16 18.96
C SER A 212 1.34 6.05 19.51
N ILE A 213 0.15 5.98 18.92
CA ILE A 213 -1.04 6.71 19.42
C ILE A 213 -1.43 6.21 20.81
N THR A 214 -1.44 4.90 21.03
CA THR A 214 -1.77 4.31 22.33
C THR A 214 -0.78 4.77 23.41
N THR A 215 0.52 4.73 23.14
CA THR A 215 1.56 5.22 24.06
C THR A 215 1.36 6.71 24.38
N TYR A 216 1.10 7.53 23.37
CA TYR A 216 0.82 8.96 23.59
C TYR A 216 -0.41 9.20 24.45
N LEU A 217 -1.49 8.44 24.23
CA LEU A 217 -2.70 8.55 25.04
C LEU A 217 -2.46 8.17 26.50
N ILE A 218 -1.68 7.12 26.75
CA ILE A 218 -1.28 6.74 28.11
C ILE A 218 -0.51 7.88 28.78
N ILE A 219 0.47 8.49 28.08
CA ILE A 219 1.25 9.62 28.59
C ILE A 219 0.32 10.79 28.93
N ILE A 220 -0.58 11.18 28.02
CA ILE A 220 -1.54 12.27 28.30
C ILE A 220 -2.36 11.95 29.55
N ILE A 221 -2.90 10.74 29.67
CA ILE A 221 -3.74 10.37 30.81
C ILE A 221 -2.94 10.38 32.13
N GLN A 222 -1.66 10.02 32.11
CA GLN A 222 -0.80 9.97 33.29
C GLN A 222 -0.28 11.34 33.74
N PHE A 223 0.04 12.22 32.79
CA PHE A 223 0.64 13.54 33.06
C PHE A 223 -0.38 14.70 33.06
N GLN A 224 -1.67 14.38 33.08
CA GLN A 224 -2.78 15.35 33.19
C GLN A 224 -3.71 15.01 34.34
#